data_AF-W6Q0K0-F1
#
_entry.id   AF-W6Q0K0-F1
#
_cell.length_a   1.000
_cell.length_b   1.000
_cell.length_c   1.000
_cell.angle_alpha   90.00
_cell.angle_beta   90.00
_cell.angle_gamma   90.00
#
_symmetry.space_group_name_H-M   'P 1'
#
loop_
_entity.id
_entity.type
_entity.pdbx_description
1 polymer ?
#
loop_
_entity_poly.entity_id
_entity_poly.type
_entity_poly.pdbx_seq_one_letter_code
_entity_poly.pdbx_strand_id
1 'polypeptide(L)'
;MPREYEPNPFQYHSRSSIQGKSLFRSATTGKLIDDCESNETSWVTVSLPFRMNSTHTDERLLEFAIHEIRRYRAIVYQIPQHAIRHECISFAVDINEAGVSLEQVTRAFMAQAEVVARYWLRELRAGRVTLDRDRIFCVGLFDAHYDRETRN
;
A
#
# COMPACT_ATOMS: atom_id res chain seq x y z
N MET A 1 -26.84 37.65 3.66
CA MET A 1 -26.99 36.19 3.50
C MET A 1 -25.58 35.60 3.44
N PRO A 2 -25.00 35.11 4.55
CA PRO A 2 -23.71 34.44 4.50
C PRO A 2 -23.90 33.03 3.95
N ARG A 3 -23.14 32.66 2.92
CA ARG A 3 -23.09 31.29 2.40
C ARG A 3 -22.46 30.40 3.46
N GLU A 4 -23.16 29.34 3.82
CA GLU A 4 -22.68 28.27 4.67
C GLU A 4 -21.37 27.71 4.09
N TYR A 5 -20.35 27.65 4.93
CA TYR A 5 -19.03 27.12 4.60
C TYR A 5 -19.16 25.58 4.57
N GLU A 6 -19.40 25.02 3.39
CA GLU A 6 -19.28 23.57 3.18
C GLU A 6 -17.82 23.17 3.41
N PRO A 7 -17.51 22.25 4.35
CA PRO A 7 -16.15 21.78 4.53
C PRO A 7 -15.68 21.01 3.28
N ASN A 8 -14.54 21.41 2.74
CA ASN A 8 -13.87 20.76 1.62
C ASN A 8 -13.58 19.28 1.97
N PRO A 9 -14.08 18.29 1.21
CA PRO A 9 -13.89 16.87 1.50
C PRO A 9 -12.42 16.40 1.36
N PHE A 10 -11.51 17.29 0.91
CA PHE A 10 -10.08 17.00 0.75
C PHE A 10 -9.20 17.47 1.92
N GLN A 11 -9.77 18.06 2.98
CA GLN A 11 -9.01 18.37 4.20
C GLN A 11 -8.95 17.16 5.14
N TYR A 12 -8.22 16.12 4.76
CA TYR A 12 -7.76 15.14 5.73
C TYR A 12 -6.74 15.81 6.66
N HIS A 13 -7.19 16.07 7.89
CA HIS A 13 -6.33 16.51 8.97
C HIS A 13 -5.20 15.50 9.15
N SER A 14 -3.96 16.00 9.09
CA SER A 14 -2.77 15.31 9.58
C SER A 14 -2.99 14.92 11.04
N ARG A 15 -3.44 13.67 11.28
CA ARG A 15 -3.48 13.03 12.59
C ARG A 15 -3.26 11.54 12.43
N SER A 16 -2.50 11.00 13.36
CA SER A 16 -1.98 9.63 13.47
C SER A 16 -0.97 9.24 12.39
N SER A 17 0.30 9.18 12.81
CA SER A 17 1.24 8.16 12.35
C SER A 17 0.49 6.83 12.33
N ILE A 18 0.05 6.39 11.15
CA ILE A 18 -0.46 5.04 10.95
C ILE A 18 0.77 4.16 11.16
N GLN A 19 0.89 3.62 12.36
CA GLN A 19 1.97 2.74 12.74
C GLN A 19 1.94 1.52 11.80
N GLY A 20 3.06 1.28 11.11
CA GLY A 20 3.18 0.28 10.06
C GLY A 20 2.48 0.72 8.77
N LYS A 21 3.20 1.28 7.82
CA LYS A 21 2.69 1.47 6.45
C LYS A 21 3.31 0.49 5.46
N SER A 22 4.16 -0.40 5.94
CA SER A 22 4.76 -1.44 5.13
C SER A 22 4.07 -2.78 5.31
N LEU A 23 4.27 -3.63 4.30
CA LEU A 23 3.91 -5.03 4.28
C LEU A 23 5.11 -5.96 4.51
N PHE A 24 6.31 -5.41 4.65
CA PHE A 24 7.52 -6.22 4.74
C PHE A 24 7.98 -6.35 6.18
N ARG A 25 8.15 -7.58 6.63
CA ARG A 25 8.71 -7.90 7.95
C ARG A 25 10.16 -8.36 7.79
N SER A 26 11.04 -7.89 8.66
CA SER A 26 12.39 -8.43 8.76
C SER A 26 12.33 -9.91 9.16
N ALA A 27 12.97 -10.79 8.40
CA ALA A 27 12.99 -12.21 8.71
C ALA A 27 13.71 -12.50 10.04
N THR A 28 14.69 -11.68 10.42
CA THR A 28 15.47 -11.85 11.66
C THR A 28 14.70 -11.38 12.89
N THR A 29 13.95 -10.28 12.79
CA THR A 29 13.33 -9.64 13.97
C THR A 29 11.81 -9.76 14.02
N GLY A 30 11.17 -10.15 12.91
CA GLY A 30 9.71 -10.16 12.73
C GLY A 30 9.05 -8.79 12.68
N LYS A 31 9.81 -7.70 12.88
CA LYS A 31 9.31 -6.33 12.90
C LYS A 31 9.03 -5.84 11.49
N LEU A 32 8.01 -5.00 11.36
CA LEU A 32 7.75 -4.27 10.13
C LEU A 32 8.94 -3.36 9.83
N ILE A 33 9.33 -3.33 8.56
CA ILE A 33 10.31 -2.40 8.02
C ILE A 33 9.55 -1.14 7.64
N ASP A 34 10.11 0.04 7.90
CA ASP A 34 9.46 1.28 7.49
C ASP A 34 9.63 1.49 5.99
N ASP A 35 8.55 1.90 5.32
CA ASP A 35 8.65 2.38 3.95
C ASP A 35 9.29 3.77 3.96
N CYS A 36 10.17 4.03 3.00
CA CYS A 36 10.77 5.35 2.84
C CYS A 36 9.72 6.28 2.23
N GLU A 37 9.16 7.18 3.04
CA GLU A 37 8.10 8.09 2.63
C GLU A 37 8.52 9.55 2.80
N SER A 38 8.09 10.37 1.84
CA SER A 38 8.16 11.83 1.84
C SER A 38 6.74 12.42 1.83
N ASN A 39 6.63 13.74 1.98
CA ASN A 39 5.33 14.43 1.88
C ASN A 39 4.72 14.36 0.47
N GLU A 40 5.51 13.96 -0.54
CA GLU A 40 5.12 13.87 -1.94
C GLU A 40 4.93 12.42 -2.40
N THR A 41 4.98 11.46 -1.48
CA THR A 41 4.87 10.04 -1.80
C THR A 41 3.46 9.68 -2.26
N SER A 42 3.40 9.13 -3.48
CA SER A 42 2.23 8.44 -4.00
C SER A 42 2.38 6.93 -3.86
N TRP A 43 1.28 6.20 -4.03
CA TRP A 43 1.20 4.76 -3.79
C TRP A 43 0.58 4.03 -4.96
N VAL A 44 1.39 3.25 -5.67
CA VAL A 44 0.88 2.35 -6.70
C VAL A 44 0.36 1.09 -6.05
N THR A 45 -0.94 0.87 -6.15
CA THR A 45 -1.65 -0.22 -5.48
C THR A 45 -2.14 -1.26 -6.47
N VAL A 46 -1.79 -2.52 -6.22
CA VAL A 46 -2.29 -3.69 -6.95
C VAL A 46 -3.31 -4.42 -6.09
N SER A 47 -4.49 -4.71 -6.66
CA SER A 47 -5.49 -5.56 -6.02
C SER A 47 -5.12 -7.05 -6.19
N LEU A 48 -5.32 -7.83 -5.14
CA LEU A 48 -5.01 -9.25 -5.06
C LEU A 48 -6.28 -10.05 -4.81
N PRO A 49 -6.65 -11.02 -5.67
CA PRO A 49 -7.75 -11.93 -5.37
C PRO A 49 -7.53 -12.68 -4.04
N PHE A 50 -8.53 -12.71 -3.15
CA PHE A 50 -8.47 -13.39 -1.84
C PHE A 50 -7.91 -14.82 -1.90
N ARG A 51 -8.30 -15.59 -2.92
CA ARG A 51 -7.83 -16.97 -3.15
C ARG A 51 -6.31 -17.11 -3.25
N MET A 52 -5.58 -16.02 -3.52
CA MET A 52 -4.13 -16.03 -3.54
C MET A 52 -3.52 -16.25 -2.16
N ASN A 53 -4.27 -15.99 -1.08
CA ASN A 53 -3.80 -16.25 0.28
C ASN A 53 -3.41 -17.71 0.51
N SER A 54 -4.17 -18.67 -0.04
CA SER A 54 -3.89 -20.10 0.13
C SER A 54 -3.09 -20.71 -1.03
N THR A 55 -3.01 -20.04 -2.18
CA THR A 55 -2.45 -20.62 -3.42
C THR A 55 -1.09 -20.06 -3.83
N HIS A 56 -0.71 -18.89 -3.31
CA HIS A 56 0.52 -18.19 -3.71
C HIS A 56 1.47 -18.03 -2.51
N THR A 57 2.75 -18.33 -2.72
CA THR A 57 3.83 -17.92 -1.81
C THR A 57 4.00 -16.40 -1.87
N ASP A 58 4.71 -15.82 -0.91
CA ASP A 58 4.97 -14.37 -0.91
C ASP A 58 5.72 -13.91 -2.18
N GLU A 59 6.66 -14.73 -2.67
CA GLU A 59 7.33 -14.50 -3.95
C GLU A 59 6.33 -14.40 -5.10
N ARG A 60 5.40 -15.35 -5.19
CA ARG A 60 4.38 -15.37 -6.24
C ARG A 60 3.40 -14.20 -6.14
N LEU A 61 3.13 -13.70 -4.94
CA LEU A 61 2.32 -12.49 -4.75
C LEU A 61 3.02 -11.24 -5.32
N LEU A 62 4.32 -11.09 -5.07
CA LEU A 62 5.09 -9.98 -5.64
C LEU A 62 5.30 -10.12 -7.15
N GLU A 63 5.53 -11.33 -7.65
CA GLU A 63 5.59 -11.59 -9.10
C GLU A 63 4.28 -11.22 -9.79
N PHE A 64 3.14 -11.58 -9.19
CA PHE A 64 1.83 -11.16 -9.66
C PHE A 64 1.69 -9.64 -9.64
N ALA A 65 2.09 -8.97 -8.55
CA ALA A 65 2.02 -7.52 -8.44
C ALA A 65 2.86 -6.81 -9.52
N ILE A 66 4.09 -7.26 -9.75
CA ILE A 66 4.97 -6.77 -10.82
C ILE A 66 4.31 -6.92 -12.19
N HIS A 67 3.67 -8.07 -12.44
CA HIS A 67 2.98 -8.34 -13.69
C HIS A 67 1.79 -7.40 -13.92
N GLU A 68 0.99 -7.12 -12.89
CA GLU A 68 -0.14 -6.19 -12.99
C GLU A 68 0.32 -4.74 -13.16
N ILE A 69 1.39 -4.32 -12.47
CA ILE A 69 2.02 -2.99 -12.67
C ILE A 69 2.46 -2.82 -14.12
N ARG A 70 3.16 -3.81 -14.69
CA ARG A 70 3.62 -3.78 -16.09
C ARG A 70 2.48 -3.69 -17.10
N ARG A 71 1.32 -4.24 -16.75
CA ARG A 71 0.11 -4.18 -17.56
C ARG A 71 -0.74 -2.94 -17.29
N TYR A 72 -0.25 -2.00 -16.48
CA TYR A 72 -0.98 -0.79 -16.08
C TYR A 72 -2.34 -1.11 -15.42
N ARG A 73 -2.40 -2.23 -14.68
CA ARG A 73 -3.58 -2.69 -13.92
C ARG A 73 -3.48 -2.38 -12.43
N ALA A 74 -2.62 -1.44 -12.08
CA ALA A 74 -2.52 -0.87 -10.74
C ALA A 74 -3.17 0.51 -10.71
N ILE A 75 -3.52 0.99 -9.52
CA ILE A 75 -4.14 2.31 -9.31
C ILE A 75 -3.24 3.13 -8.40
N VAL A 76 -3.04 4.40 -8.72
CA VAL A 76 -2.26 5.34 -7.92
C VAL A 76 -3.15 6.01 -6.88
N TYR A 77 -2.71 6.02 -5.62
CA TYR A 77 -3.37 6.68 -4.49
C TYR A 77 -2.39 7.59 -3.75
N GLN A 78 -2.91 8.53 -2.97
CA GLN A 78 -2.10 9.40 -2.11
C GLN A 78 -1.71 8.75 -0.77
N ILE A 79 -2.29 7.60 -0.45
CA ILE A 79 -2.09 6.89 0.82
C ILE A 79 -1.98 5.37 0.58
N PRO A 80 -1.24 4.63 1.42
CA PRO A 80 -1.08 3.19 1.27
C PRO A 80 -2.41 2.48 1.50
N GLN A 81 -2.97 1.91 0.43
CA GLN A 81 -4.29 1.28 0.50
C GLN A 81 -4.29 0.02 1.37
N HIS A 82 -3.19 -0.72 1.42
CA HIS A 82 -3.09 -1.92 2.25
C HIS A 82 -3.12 -1.62 3.77
N ALA A 83 -3.01 -0.34 4.17
CA ALA A 83 -3.22 0.08 5.56
C ALA A 83 -4.71 0.36 5.87
N ILE A 84 -5.56 0.43 4.86
CA ILE A 84 -6.97 0.87 4.95
C ILE A 84 -7.92 -0.25 4.52
N ARG A 85 -7.49 -1.08 3.56
CA ARG A 85 -8.25 -2.19 3.03
C ARG A 85 -7.37 -3.43 2.89
N HIS A 86 -8.03 -4.56 2.75
CA HIS A 86 -7.42 -5.84 2.47
C HIS A 86 -7.30 -6.05 0.96
N GLU A 87 -6.71 -7.18 0.58
CA GLU A 87 -6.61 -7.67 -0.79
C GLU A 87 -5.83 -6.72 -1.69
N CYS A 88 -4.79 -6.09 -1.17
CA CYS A 88 -3.89 -5.28 -1.99
C CYS A 88 -2.48 -5.14 -1.44
N ILE A 89 -1.56 -4.81 -2.34
CA ILE A 89 -0.20 -4.38 -2.02
C ILE A 89 -0.02 -2.98 -2.58
N SER A 90 0.53 -2.05 -1.78
CA SER A 90 0.85 -0.70 -2.23
C SER A 90 2.36 -0.48 -2.18
N PHE A 91 2.89 0.15 -3.22
CA PHE A 91 4.31 0.51 -3.33
C PHE A 91 4.46 2.03 -3.34
N ALA A 92 5.25 2.54 -2.40
CA ALA A 92 5.61 3.95 -2.34
C ALA A 92 6.42 4.35 -3.59
N VAL A 93 6.08 5.50 -4.17
CA VAL A 93 6.73 6.10 -5.33
C VAL A 93 6.83 7.61 -5.12
N ASP A 94 7.99 8.17 -5.45
CA ASP A 94 8.26 9.60 -5.37
C ASP A 94 8.63 10.10 -6.77
N ILE A 95 7.73 10.87 -7.39
CA ILE A 95 7.92 11.42 -8.74
C ILE A 95 7.60 12.90 -8.72
N ASN A 96 8.52 13.70 -9.28
CA ASN A 96 8.26 15.10 -9.54
C ASN A 96 7.41 15.22 -10.82
N GLU A 97 6.18 15.69 -10.67
CA GLU A 97 5.18 15.78 -11.75
C GLU A 97 5.24 17.10 -12.54
N ALA A 98 6.20 18.00 -12.23
CA ALA A 98 6.20 19.34 -12.80
C ALA A 98 6.41 19.34 -14.32
N GLY A 99 5.40 19.82 -15.06
CA GLY A 99 5.50 20.12 -16.50
C GLY A 99 5.42 18.92 -17.45
N VAL A 100 5.02 17.74 -16.96
CA VAL A 100 4.88 16.51 -17.77
C VAL A 100 3.41 16.12 -17.99
N SER A 101 3.13 15.39 -19.07
CA SER A 101 1.77 14.95 -19.36
C SER A 101 1.31 13.83 -18.40
N LEU A 102 0.00 13.69 -18.19
CA LEU A 102 -0.57 12.63 -17.34
C LEU A 102 -0.11 11.22 -17.76
N GLU A 103 0.05 10.97 -19.07
CA GLU A 103 0.56 9.69 -19.58
C GLU A 103 2.01 9.45 -19.14
N GLN A 104 2.87 10.48 -19.23
CA GLN A 104 4.26 10.39 -18.78
C GLN A 104 4.36 10.16 -17.28
N VAL A 105 3.56 10.89 -16.48
CA VAL A 105 3.46 10.70 -15.03
C VAL A 105 3.04 9.27 -14.70
N THR A 106 1.99 8.76 -15.34
CA THR A 106 1.49 7.40 -15.11
C THR A 106 2.56 6.34 -15.43
N ARG A 107 3.25 6.48 -16.57
CA ARG A 107 4.36 5.57 -16.92
C ARG A 107 5.49 5.61 -15.90
N ALA A 108 5.84 6.80 -15.44
CA ALA A 108 6.87 6.98 -14.44
C ALA A 108 6.48 6.30 -13.11
N PHE A 109 5.22 6.46 -12.67
CA PHE A 109 4.71 5.81 -11.46
C PHE A 109 4.78 4.28 -11.55
N MET A 110 4.31 3.71 -12.66
CA MET A 110 4.37 2.26 -12.85
C MET A 110 5.82 1.75 -12.92
N ALA A 111 6.71 2.48 -13.58
CA ALA A 111 8.12 2.11 -13.67
C ALA A 111 8.82 2.11 -12.30
N GLN A 112 8.59 3.15 -11.49
CA GLN A 112 9.18 3.22 -10.15
C GLN A 112 8.58 2.16 -9.21
N ALA A 113 7.27 1.93 -9.28
CA ALA A 113 6.62 0.87 -8.50
C ALA A 113 7.16 -0.52 -8.88
N GLU A 114 7.42 -0.79 -10.16
CA GLU A 114 8.09 -2.02 -10.59
C GLU A 114 9.48 -2.15 -9.96
N VAL A 115 10.28 -1.08 -9.92
CA VAL A 115 11.60 -1.08 -9.30
C VAL A 115 11.52 -1.41 -7.81
N VAL A 116 10.59 -0.79 -7.08
CA VAL A 116 10.36 -1.04 -5.65
C VAL A 116 9.89 -2.49 -5.42
N ALA A 117 8.92 -2.96 -6.18
CA ALA A 117 8.43 -4.34 -6.08
C ALA A 117 9.54 -5.37 -6.37
N ARG A 118 10.41 -5.09 -7.35
CA ARG A 118 11.59 -5.94 -7.66
C ARG A 118 12.65 -5.91 -6.56
N TYR A 119 12.85 -4.76 -5.91
CA TYR A 119 13.71 -4.69 -4.74
C TYR A 119 13.21 -5.64 -3.66
N TRP A 120 11.95 -5.52 -3.26
CA TRP A 120 11.36 -6.39 -2.24
C TRP A 120 11.36 -7.87 -2.62
N LEU A 121 11.12 -8.20 -3.89
CA LEU A 121 11.22 -9.58 -4.36
C LEU A 121 12.64 -10.14 -4.21
N ARG A 122 13.68 -9.33 -4.43
CA ARG A 122 15.07 -9.75 -4.19
C ARG A 122 15.35 -9.96 -2.70
N GLU A 123 14.87 -9.05 -1.85
CA GLU A 123 15.03 -9.19 -0.39
C GLU A 123 14.34 -10.45 0.14
N LEU A 124 13.15 -10.76 -0.40
CA LEU A 124 12.35 -11.91 -0.03
C LEU A 124 13.03 -13.21 -0.47
N ARG A 125 13.47 -13.29 -1.73
CA ARG A 125 14.25 -14.44 -2.25
C ARG A 125 15.55 -14.66 -1.50
N ALA A 126 16.14 -13.60 -0.95
CA ALA A 126 17.33 -13.70 -0.13
C ALA A 126 17.04 -14.08 1.34
N GLY A 127 15.77 -14.31 1.71
CA GLY A 127 15.35 -14.66 3.05
C GLY A 127 15.54 -13.55 4.08
N ARG A 128 15.70 -12.29 3.64
CA ARG A 128 15.87 -11.14 4.55
C ARG A 128 14.56 -10.56 5.04
N VAL A 129 13.50 -10.76 4.26
CA VAL A 129 12.15 -10.28 4.58
C VAL A 129 11.08 -11.33 4.29
N THR A 130 9.94 -11.17 4.94
CA THR A 130 8.69 -11.89 4.65
C THR A 130 7.56 -10.89 4.44
N LEU A 131 6.47 -11.34 3.83
CA LEU A 131 5.28 -10.52 3.62
C LEU A 131 4.32 -10.66 4.79
N ASP A 132 3.74 -9.55 5.24
CA ASP A 132 2.71 -9.54 6.27
C ASP A 132 1.35 -9.93 5.68
N ARG A 133 1.15 -11.23 5.48
CA ARG A 133 -0.06 -11.77 4.83
C ARG A 133 -1.33 -11.49 5.61
N ASP A 134 -1.26 -11.37 6.93
CA ASP A 134 -2.43 -11.03 7.74
C ASP A 134 -2.94 -9.63 7.40
N ARG A 135 -2.03 -8.69 7.14
CA ARG A 135 -2.41 -7.35 6.70
C ARG A 135 -3.01 -7.33 5.30
N ILE A 136 -2.62 -8.27 4.45
CA ILE A 136 -3.10 -8.35 3.07
C ILE A 136 -4.43 -9.10 3.01
N PHE A 137 -4.65 -10.14 3.81
CA PHE A 137 -5.79 -11.04 3.62
C PHE A 137 -6.64 -11.29 4.86
N CYS A 138 -6.22 -10.92 6.07
CA CYS A 138 -6.97 -11.26 7.27
C CYS A 138 -8.13 -10.30 7.50
N VAL A 139 -9.35 -10.80 7.35
CA VAL A 139 -10.61 -10.07 7.57
C VAL A 139 -10.97 -9.98 9.06
N GLY A 140 -10.31 -10.75 9.94
CA GLY A 140 -10.77 -10.98 11.31
C GLY A 140 -9.80 -10.48 12.38
N LEU A 141 -10.08 -9.28 12.92
CA LEU A 141 -9.88 -8.89 14.34
C LEU A 141 -10.25 -7.42 14.64
N PHE A 142 -10.65 -6.62 13.65
CA PHE A 142 -11.16 -5.26 13.91
C PHE A 142 -12.62 -5.19 14.40
N ASP A 143 -13.38 -6.29 14.35
CA ASP A 143 -14.77 -6.32 14.84
C ASP A 143 -14.92 -6.56 16.35
N ALA A 144 -13.87 -6.97 17.08
CA ALA A 144 -14.02 -7.32 18.50
C ALA A 144 -13.85 -6.13 19.48
N HIS A 145 -13.38 -4.97 19.01
CA HIS A 145 -13.12 -3.82 19.87
C HIS A 145 -14.03 -2.60 19.64
N TYR A 146 -14.81 -2.56 18.55
CA TYR A 146 -15.73 -1.44 18.30
C TYR A 146 -17.06 -1.55 19.07
N ASP A 147 -17.42 -2.75 19.56
CA ASP A 147 -18.69 -2.99 20.26
C ASP A 147 -18.64 -2.78 21.79
N ARG A 148 -17.50 -2.37 22.34
CA ARG A 148 -17.36 -2.17 23.80
C ARG A 148 -17.51 -0.72 24.28
N GLU A 149 -17.57 0.25 23.37
CA GLU A 149 -17.66 1.68 23.72
C GLU A 149 -19.04 2.32 23.45
N THR A 150 -20.03 1.57 22.93
CA THR A 150 -21.39 2.08 22.68
C THR A 150 -22.46 1.51 23.62
N ARG A 151 -22.05 0.82 24.70
CA ARG A 151 -22.93 0.45 25.81
C ARG A 151 -22.31 0.87 27.13
N ASN A 152 -22.46 2.15 27.47
CA ASN A 152 -22.63 2.65 28.83
C ASN A 152 -23.33 4.02 28.78
#